data_AF-A0A090WP44-F1
#
_entry.id   AF-A0A090WP44-F1
#
_cell.length_a   1.000
_cell.length_b   1.000
_cell.length_c   1.000
_cell.angle_alpha   90.00
_cell.angle_beta   90.00
_cell.angle_gamma   90.00
#
_symmetry.space_group_name_H-M   'P 1'
#
loop_
_entity.id
_entity.type
_entity.pdbx_description
1 polymer ?
#
loop_
_entity_poly.entity_id
_entity_poly.type
_entity_poly.pdbx_seq_one_letter_code
_entity_poly.pdbx_strand_id
1 'polypeptide(L)'
;MASGQVKEIPVSAVAKQSNTSGFSAIKHKDVKRVVTLYSALAPGYTDAAAIVSKIQNEMKSFTQKPSDVTIDYTGQIEEQNKQMAFLMGAFFTGLGLIFFILIFQFNSVSKPGIIMLAIFLSLIGVFGGIVLTGSSFVIMMTMMGIISLAGIVVNNGVVLLDYTQLLIDRKKAKHNLEEDQYLQTAELLEAIITGGKARLRPVLLTAITTILGLVPLAIGLNINFFTLFSEFNPHIYMGGDNVIFWGGH
;
A
#
# COMPACT_ATOMS: atom_id res chain seq x y z
N MET A 1 -42.71 -64.09 28.83
CA MET A 1 -43.31 -64.33 27.50
C MET A 1 -43.68 -62.98 26.91
N ALA A 2 -42.91 -62.50 25.94
CA ALA A 2 -43.24 -61.27 25.23
C ALA A 2 -44.39 -61.58 24.26
N SER A 3 -45.60 -61.11 24.55
CA SER A 3 -46.70 -61.17 23.58
C SER A 3 -46.36 -60.17 22.47
N GLY A 4 -45.84 -60.65 21.34
CA GLY A 4 -45.43 -59.84 20.18
C GLY A 4 -46.61 -59.20 19.44
N GLN A 5 -47.48 -58.48 20.16
CA GLN A 5 -48.57 -57.70 19.60
C GLN A 5 -48.10 -56.27 19.35
N VAL A 6 -48.20 -55.84 18.09
CA VAL A 6 -47.96 -54.45 17.69
C VAL A 6 -49.06 -53.59 18.33
N LYS A 7 -48.65 -52.63 19.17
CA LYS A 7 -49.56 -51.73 19.88
C LYS A 7 -49.31 -50.31 19.40
N GLU A 8 -50.32 -49.69 18.82
CA GLU A 8 -50.24 -48.32 18.34
C GLU A 8 -50.43 -47.36 19.53
N ILE A 9 -49.38 -46.62 19.88
CA ILE A 9 -49.40 -45.64 20.97
C ILE A 9 -49.19 -44.25 20.35
N PRO A 10 -50.10 -43.28 20.60
CA PRO A 10 -49.93 -41.92 20.09
C PRO A 10 -48.71 -41.26 20.75
N VAL A 11 -47.93 -40.52 19.96
CA VAL A 11 -46.68 -39.86 20.42
C VAL A 11 -46.91 -38.93 21.63
N SER A 12 -48.09 -38.33 21.74
CA SER A 12 -48.48 -37.48 22.88
C SER A 12 -48.57 -38.22 24.22
N ALA A 13 -48.70 -39.56 24.22
CA ALA A 13 -48.74 -40.37 25.43
C ALA A 13 -47.33 -40.61 26.02
N VAL A 14 -46.27 -40.38 25.24
CA VAL A 14 -44.87 -40.62 25.63
C VAL A 14 -43.97 -39.39 25.50
N ALA A 15 -44.44 -38.30 24.87
CA ALA A 15 -43.70 -37.06 24.68
C ALA A 15 -44.55 -35.83 25.01
N LYS A 16 -43.91 -34.79 25.56
CA LYS A 16 -44.55 -33.53 25.96
C LYS A 16 -44.06 -32.40 25.06
N GLN A 17 -44.97 -31.68 24.40
CA GLN A 17 -44.63 -30.52 23.57
C GLN A 17 -44.49 -29.28 24.46
N SER A 18 -43.41 -28.52 24.27
CA SER A 18 -43.25 -27.19 24.88
C SER A 18 -42.60 -26.24 23.86
N ASN A 19 -43.13 -25.02 23.77
CA ASN A 19 -42.51 -23.97 22.96
C ASN A 19 -41.36 -23.37 23.77
N THR A 20 -40.16 -23.39 23.20
CA THR A 20 -38.96 -22.79 23.80
C THR A 20 -38.32 -21.83 22.80
N SER A 21 -37.71 -20.77 23.31
CA SER A 21 -36.86 -19.88 22.51
C SER A 21 -35.44 -20.43 22.47
N GLY A 22 -34.96 -20.75 21.27
CA GLY A 22 -33.57 -21.10 21.02
C GLY A 22 -32.84 -20.02 20.22
N PHE A 23 -31.53 -20.15 20.10
CA PHE A 23 -30.76 -19.32 19.18
C PHE A 23 -31.14 -19.66 17.74
N SER A 24 -31.45 -18.64 16.93
CA SER A 24 -31.72 -18.82 15.50
C SER A 24 -30.48 -19.31 14.74
N ALA A 25 -29.29 -18.86 15.15
CA ALA A 25 -28.02 -19.36 14.66
C ALA A 25 -26.92 -19.18 15.72
N ILE A 26 -25.98 -20.11 15.76
CA ILE A 26 -24.77 -20.01 16.59
C ILE A 26 -23.58 -19.86 15.65
N LYS A 27 -23.02 -18.64 15.57
CA LYS A 27 -21.85 -18.35 14.74
C LYS A 27 -20.58 -18.64 15.53
N HIS A 28 -19.56 -19.13 14.82
CA HIS A 28 -18.25 -19.42 15.39
C HIS A 28 -17.15 -18.79 14.53
N LYS A 29 -16.09 -18.30 15.16
CA LYS A 29 -14.80 -17.91 14.55
C LYS A 29 -13.71 -18.64 15.34
N ASP A 30 -12.86 -19.39 14.66
CA ASP A 30 -11.78 -20.18 15.28
C ASP A 30 -12.25 -21.03 16.47
N VAL A 31 -13.37 -21.77 16.25
CA VAL A 31 -14.00 -22.67 17.24
C VAL A 31 -14.62 -21.96 18.46
N LYS A 32 -14.54 -20.63 18.55
CA LYS A 32 -15.18 -19.84 19.61
C LYS A 32 -16.52 -19.28 19.14
N ARG A 33 -17.54 -19.29 20.02
CA ARG A 33 -18.83 -18.65 19.75
C ARG A 33 -18.66 -17.14 19.66
N VAL A 34 -19.25 -16.53 18.65
CA VAL A 34 -19.16 -15.08 18.41
C VAL A 34 -20.53 -14.46 18.21
N VAL A 35 -20.68 -13.24 18.70
CA VAL A 35 -21.82 -12.36 18.40
C VAL A 35 -21.26 -11.16 17.65
N THR A 36 -21.76 -10.93 16.44
CA THR A 36 -21.28 -9.86 15.57
C THR A 36 -22.22 -8.66 15.67
N LEU A 37 -21.65 -7.49 15.98
CA LEU A 37 -22.34 -6.22 15.99
C LEU A 37 -21.92 -5.43 14.75
N TYR A 38 -22.90 -4.94 14.00
CA TYR A 38 -22.67 -4.13 12.80
C TYR A 38 -23.03 -2.67 13.10
N SER A 39 -22.25 -1.75 12.54
CA SER A 39 -22.55 -0.32 12.53
C SER A 39 -22.18 0.23 11.17
N ALA A 40 -23.09 1.00 10.56
CA ALA A 40 -22.77 1.84 9.41
C ALA A 40 -22.14 3.15 9.88
N LEU A 41 -21.40 3.82 9.01
CA LEU A 41 -20.95 5.19 9.23
C LEU A 41 -22.15 6.14 9.05
N ALA A 42 -22.24 7.15 9.90
CA ALA A 42 -23.22 8.21 9.71
C ALA A 42 -22.86 9.07 8.48
N PRO A 43 -23.84 9.69 7.79
CA PRO A 43 -23.57 10.56 6.65
C PRO A 43 -22.55 11.66 7.00
N GLY A 44 -21.57 11.88 6.12
CA GLY A 44 -20.49 12.86 6.32
C GLY A 44 -19.25 12.32 7.06
N TYR A 45 -19.28 11.09 7.58
CA TYR A 45 -18.10 10.41 8.10
C TYR A 45 -17.54 9.45 7.05
N THR A 46 -16.30 9.68 6.64
CA THR A 46 -15.60 8.87 5.63
C THR A 46 -14.46 8.04 6.22
N ASP A 47 -13.96 8.43 7.40
CA ASP A 47 -12.86 7.74 8.06
C ASP A 47 -13.37 6.70 9.09
N ALA A 48 -13.46 5.45 8.64
CA ALA A 48 -13.79 4.32 9.50
C ALA A 48 -12.77 4.13 10.65
N ALA A 49 -11.49 4.46 10.44
CA ALA A 49 -10.44 4.24 11.42
C ALA A 49 -10.59 5.19 12.60
N ALA A 50 -10.82 6.47 12.33
CA ALA A 50 -11.08 7.46 13.37
C ALA A 50 -12.29 7.08 14.25
N ILE A 51 -13.37 6.59 13.63
CA ILE A 51 -14.58 6.18 14.36
C ILE A 51 -14.33 4.92 15.21
N VAL A 52 -13.68 3.90 14.65
CA VAL A 52 -13.33 2.69 15.42
C VAL A 52 -12.39 3.02 16.57
N SER A 53 -11.40 3.89 16.38
CA SER A 53 -10.54 4.36 17.48
C SER A 53 -11.33 5.11 18.56
N LYS A 54 -12.35 5.88 18.19
CA LYS A 54 -13.25 6.52 19.15
C LYS A 54 -14.05 5.48 19.94
N ILE A 55 -14.62 4.48 19.27
CA ILE A 55 -15.33 3.37 19.92
C ILE A 55 -14.39 2.62 20.87
N GLN A 56 -13.17 2.29 20.43
CA GLN A 56 -12.17 1.63 21.26
C GLN A 56 -11.85 2.44 22.52
N ASN A 57 -11.75 3.76 22.40
CA ASN A 57 -11.51 4.64 23.53
C ASN A 57 -12.69 4.67 24.50
N GLU A 58 -13.93 4.78 24.01
CA GLU A 58 -15.14 4.71 24.83
C GLU A 58 -15.24 3.34 25.53
N MET A 59 -14.91 2.26 24.83
CA MET A 59 -14.96 0.90 25.36
C MET A 59 -13.90 0.63 26.43
N LYS A 60 -12.85 1.45 26.57
CA LYS A 60 -11.94 1.38 27.73
C LYS A 60 -12.66 1.70 29.04
N SER A 61 -13.69 2.55 29.00
CA SER A 61 -14.51 2.87 30.18
C SER A 61 -15.51 1.76 30.52
N PHE A 62 -15.81 0.86 29.57
CA PHE A 62 -16.74 -0.24 29.75
C PHE A 62 -16.10 -1.43 30.49
N THR A 63 -16.12 -1.37 31.83
CA THR A 63 -15.53 -2.38 32.72
C THR A 63 -16.49 -3.50 33.12
N GLN A 64 -17.79 -3.36 32.87
CA GLN A 64 -18.83 -4.33 33.25
C GLN A 64 -18.96 -5.49 32.25
N LYS A 65 -17.83 -6.08 31.82
CA LYS A 65 -17.85 -7.27 30.96
C LYS A 65 -17.55 -8.54 31.77
N PRO A 66 -18.25 -9.65 31.52
CA PRO A 66 -17.84 -10.95 32.02
C PRO A 66 -16.39 -11.28 31.63
N SER A 67 -15.65 -11.97 32.52
CA SER A 67 -14.22 -12.27 32.31
C SER A 67 -13.98 -13.23 31.13
N ASP A 68 -14.98 -14.00 30.74
CA ASP A 68 -14.95 -14.96 29.64
C ASP A 68 -15.25 -14.34 28.26
N VAL A 69 -15.70 -13.07 28.22
CA VAL A 69 -16.02 -12.37 26.97
C VAL A 69 -14.85 -11.50 26.52
N THR A 70 -14.38 -11.73 25.29
CA THR A 70 -13.37 -10.90 24.62
C THR A 70 -14.04 -10.09 23.52
N ILE A 71 -13.73 -8.79 23.46
CA ILE A 71 -14.23 -7.89 22.43
C ILE A 71 -13.13 -7.69 21.41
N ASP A 72 -13.44 -7.97 20.14
CA ASP A 72 -12.52 -7.82 19.03
C ASP A 72 -13.11 -6.87 17.99
N TYR A 73 -12.26 -6.04 17.38
CA TYR A 73 -12.66 -5.02 16.41
C TYR A 73 -12.26 -5.49 15.02
N THR A 74 -13.22 -6.08 14.32
CA THR A 74 -13.03 -6.70 12.99
C THR A 74 -13.62 -5.82 11.88
N GLY A 75 -13.55 -6.30 10.63
CA GLY A 75 -14.03 -5.62 9.44
C GLY A 75 -12.93 -4.80 8.76
N GLN A 76 -13.29 -3.62 8.26
CA GLN A 76 -12.41 -2.81 7.41
C GLN A 76 -11.09 -2.41 8.08
N ILE A 77 -11.06 -2.24 9.41
CA ILE A 77 -9.85 -1.86 10.15
C ILE A 77 -8.88 -3.02 10.33
N GLU A 78 -9.38 -4.22 10.64
CA GLU A 78 -8.54 -5.43 10.70
C GLU A 78 -7.89 -5.68 9.33
N GLU A 79 -8.67 -5.52 8.25
CA GLU A 79 -8.19 -5.67 6.88
C GLU A 79 -7.16 -4.61 6.50
N GLN A 80 -7.41 -3.32 6.81
CA GLN A 80 -6.44 -2.24 6.59
C GLN A 80 -5.14 -2.46 7.38
N ASN A 81 -5.21 -2.86 8.64
CA ASN A 81 -4.03 -3.12 9.47
C ASN A 81 -3.21 -4.30 8.93
N LYS A 82 -3.88 -5.38 8.50
CA LYS A 82 -3.22 -6.53 7.88
C LYS A 82 -2.52 -6.15 6.58
N GLN A 83 -3.19 -5.35 5.74
CA GLN A 83 -2.62 -4.83 4.50
C GLN A 83 -1.45 -3.88 4.77
N MET A 84 -1.57 -3.01 5.76
CA MET A 84 -0.49 -2.11 6.18
C MET A 84 0.75 -2.90 6.62
N ALA A 85 0.58 -3.91 7.48
CA ALA A 85 1.67 -4.76 7.93
C ALA A 85 2.33 -5.49 6.75
N PHE A 86 1.53 -5.99 5.81
CA PHE A 86 2.03 -6.62 4.59
C PHE A 86 2.81 -5.63 3.70
N LEU A 87 2.26 -4.44 3.43
CA LEU A 87 2.87 -3.42 2.58
C LEU A 87 4.16 -2.86 3.19
N MET A 88 4.18 -2.64 4.51
CA MET A 88 5.39 -2.22 5.24
C MET A 88 6.46 -3.31 5.18
N GLY A 89 6.08 -4.57 5.41
CA GLY A 89 6.99 -5.71 5.26
C GLY A 89 7.54 -5.81 3.84
N ALA A 90 6.69 -5.68 2.83
CA ALA A 90 7.07 -5.69 1.42
C ALA A 90 7.99 -4.52 1.06
N PHE A 91 7.71 -3.31 1.56
CA PHE A 91 8.52 -2.12 1.33
C PHE A 91 9.95 -2.30 1.86
N PHE A 92 10.10 -2.67 3.14
CA PHE A 92 11.44 -2.87 3.73
C PHE A 92 12.17 -4.07 3.15
N THR A 93 11.47 -5.16 2.88
CA THR A 93 12.08 -6.35 2.25
C THR A 93 12.55 -6.01 0.83
N GLY A 94 11.72 -5.33 0.03
CA GLY A 94 12.08 -4.88 -1.31
C GLY A 94 13.24 -3.89 -1.29
N LEU A 95 13.24 -2.94 -0.36
CA LEU A 95 14.32 -1.98 -0.14
C LEU A 95 15.65 -2.69 0.21
N GLY A 96 15.60 -3.71 1.07
CA GLY A 96 16.74 -4.55 1.40
C GLY A 96 17.26 -5.36 0.20
N LEU A 97 16.36 -5.97 -0.58
CA LEU A 97 16.73 -6.71 -1.80
C LEU A 97 17.39 -5.81 -2.83
N ILE A 98 16.82 -4.62 -3.08
CA ILE A 98 17.41 -3.62 -3.96
C ILE A 98 18.81 -3.25 -3.44
N PHE A 99 18.95 -2.98 -2.14
CA PHE A 99 20.25 -2.64 -1.56
C PHE A 99 21.30 -3.74 -1.80
N PHE A 100 20.98 -5.01 -1.59
CA PHE A 100 21.89 -6.13 -1.86
C PHE A 100 22.23 -6.25 -3.35
N ILE A 101 21.23 -6.16 -4.24
CA ILE A 101 21.46 -6.20 -5.70
C ILE A 101 22.41 -5.08 -6.11
N LEU A 102 22.24 -3.88 -5.55
CA LEU A 102 23.11 -2.74 -5.85
C LEU A 102 24.52 -2.89 -5.28
N ILE A 103 24.69 -3.53 -4.11
CA ILE A 103 26.03 -3.86 -3.60
C ILE A 103 26.75 -4.78 -4.57
N PHE A 104 26.07 -5.82 -5.07
CA PHE A 104 26.65 -6.73 -6.06
C PHE A 104 26.94 -6.03 -7.38
N GLN A 105 26.05 -5.15 -7.85
CA GLN A 105 26.20 -4.39 -9.08
C GLN A 105 27.41 -3.44 -9.03
N PHE A 106 27.56 -2.68 -7.94
CA PHE A 106 28.56 -1.62 -7.83
C PHE A 106 29.84 -2.03 -7.10
N ASN A 107 29.89 -3.27 -6.61
CA ASN A 107 30.93 -3.80 -5.73
C ASN A 107 31.32 -2.81 -4.61
N SER A 108 30.32 -2.14 -4.03
CA SER A 108 30.52 -1.04 -3.09
C SER A 108 29.27 -0.88 -2.22
N VAL A 109 29.47 -0.54 -0.94
CA VAL A 109 28.37 -0.29 0.01
C VAL A 109 27.97 1.18 0.02
N SER A 110 28.92 2.09 -0.20
CA SER A 110 28.67 3.54 -0.17
C SER A 110 27.82 4.03 -1.34
N LYS A 111 28.05 3.50 -2.55
CA LYS A 111 27.32 3.91 -3.76
C LYS A 111 25.82 3.56 -3.68
N PRO A 112 25.41 2.32 -3.31
CA PRO A 112 24.01 2.02 -3.01
C PRO A 112 23.43 2.90 -1.91
N GLY A 113 24.19 3.22 -0.86
CA GLY A 113 23.73 4.10 0.22
C GLY A 113 23.25 5.48 -0.26
N ILE A 114 23.90 6.05 -1.27
CA ILE A 114 23.49 7.32 -1.89
C ILE A 114 22.12 7.19 -2.57
N ILE A 115 21.88 6.08 -3.29
CA ILE A 115 20.59 5.81 -3.94
C ILE A 115 19.49 5.62 -2.90
N MET A 116 19.79 4.92 -1.81
CA MET A 116 18.84 4.68 -0.72
C MET A 116 18.39 5.99 -0.05
N LEU A 117 19.32 6.93 0.15
CA LEU A 117 19.00 8.25 0.68
C LEU A 117 18.04 9.02 -0.25
N ALA A 118 18.19 8.89 -1.57
CA ALA A 118 17.29 9.52 -2.53
C ALA A 118 15.84 8.99 -2.42
N ILE A 119 15.66 7.72 -2.05
CA ILE A 119 14.32 7.14 -1.79
C ILE A 119 13.68 7.84 -0.60
N PHE A 120 14.40 8.02 0.51
CA PHE A 120 13.87 8.76 1.67
C PHE A 120 13.53 10.21 1.33
N LEU A 121 14.34 10.87 0.51
CA LEU A 121 14.07 12.23 0.03
C LEU A 121 12.77 12.28 -0.82
N SER A 122 12.47 11.22 -1.58
CA SER A 122 11.24 11.14 -2.37
C SER A 122 9.97 11.08 -1.50
N LEU A 123 10.05 10.52 -0.29
CA LEU A 123 8.93 10.48 0.66
C LEU A 123 8.47 11.90 1.05
N ILE A 124 9.40 12.83 1.21
CA ILE A 124 9.09 14.23 1.50
C ILE A 124 8.24 14.83 0.36
N GLY A 125 8.51 14.47 -0.89
CA GLY A 125 7.70 14.87 -2.04
C GLY A 125 6.27 14.31 -1.99
N VAL A 126 6.12 13.04 -1.61
CA VAL A 126 4.80 12.40 -1.48
C VAL A 126 3.98 13.04 -0.37
N PHE A 127 4.54 13.13 0.84
CA PHE A 127 3.84 13.75 1.97
C PHE A 127 3.57 15.23 1.72
N GLY A 128 4.51 15.95 1.11
CA GLY A 128 4.31 17.34 0.68
C GLY A 128 3.16 17.49 -0.32
N GLY A 129 3.06 16.60 -1.30
CA GLY A 129 1.96 16.59 -2.28
C GLY A 129 0.60 16.36 -1.64
N ILE A 130 0.50 15.41 -0.69
CA ILE A 130 -0.75 15.14 0.03
C ILE A 130 -1.19 16.37 0.85
N VAL A 131 -0.26 16.99 1.57
CA VAL A 131 -0.53 18.19 2.36
C VAL A 131 -0.96 19.36 1.48
N LEU A 132 -0.32 19.56 0.32
CA LEU A 132 -0.68 20.62 -0.62
C LEU A 132 -2.07 20.41 -1.26
N THR A 133 -2.43 19.15 -1.52
CA THR A 133 -3.72 18.81 -2.16
C THR A 133 -4.86 18.78 -1.14
N GLY A 134 -4.55 18.73 0.16
CA GLY A 134 -5.55 18.65 1.24
C GLY A 134 -6.26 17.29 1.31
N SER A 135 -5.74 16.27 0.63
CA SER A 135 -6.33 14.93 0.56
C SER A 135 -6.04 14.13 1.82
N SER A 136 -6.97 13.25 2.19
CA SER A 136 -6.77 12.31 3.30
C SER A 136 -5.72 11.26 2.98
N PHE A 137 -4.91 10.89 3.97
CA PHE A 137 -3.94 9.81 3.83
C PHE A 137 -4.64 8.45 3.81
N VAL A 138 -4.88 7.92 2.61
CA VAL A 138 -5.38 6.55 2.42
C VAL A 138 -4.17 5.61 2.37
N ILE A 139 -4.01 4.80 3.43
CA ILE A 139 -2.81 3.98 3.66
C ILE A 139 -2.47 3.09 2.46
N MET A 140 -3.45 2.31 1.98
CA MET A 140 -3.23 1.35 0.89
C MET A 140 -2.73 2.05 -0.39
N MET A 141 -3.44 3.09 -0.83
CA MET A 141 -3.14 3.80 -2.08
C MET A 141 -1.81 4.54 -1.99
N THR A 142 -1.58 5.22 -0.86
CA THR A 142 -0.37 6.02 -0.67
C THR A 142 0.87 5.12 -0.62
N MET A 143 0.80 3.99 0.09
CA MET A 143 1.92 3.05 0.18
C MET A 143 2.23 2.37 -1.16
N MET A 144 1.21 2.00 -1.95
CA MET A 144 1.42 1.50 -3.31
C MET A 144 2.10 2.54 -4.19
N GLY A 145 1.68 3.80 -4.11
CA GLY A 145 2.32 4.93 -4.80
C GLY A 145 3.79 5.12 -4.39
N ILE A 146 4.09 5.07 -3.09
CA ILE A 146 5.46 5.17 -2.55
C ILE A 146 6.35 4.03 -3.07
N ILE A 147 5.86 2.78 -3.05
CA ILE A 147 6.62 1.63 -3.55
C ILE A 147 6.93 1.79 -5.05
N SER A 148 5.94 2.21 -5.84
CA SER A 148 6.12 2.48 -7.28
C SER A 148 7.13 3.60 -7.53
N LEU A 149 7.00 4.71 -6.81
CA LEU A 149 7.92 5.85 -6.90
C LEU A 149 9.35 5.46 -6.51
N ALA A 150 9.52 4.67 -5.45
CA ALA A 150 10.83 4.18 -5.02
C ALA A 150 11.53 3.41 -6.16
N GLY A 151 10.81 2.58 -6.91
CA GLY A 151 11.35 1.88 -8.08
C GLY A 151 11.84 2.82 -9.19
N ILE A 152 11.07 3.88 -9.48
CA ILE A 152 11.46 4.90 -10.47
C ILE A 152 12.70 5.66 -10.00
N VAL A 153 12.74 6.07 -8.74
CA VAL A 153 13.87 6.78 -8.12
C VAL A 153 15.12 5.92 -8.14
N VAL A 154 15.01 4.63 -7.81
CA VAL A 154 16.12 3.67 -7.88
C VAL A 154 16.63 3.55 -9.30
N ASN A 155 15.75 3.34 -10.29
CA ASN A 155 16.17 3.20 -11.69
C ASN A 155 16.95 4.45 -12.16
N ASN A 156 16.39 5.64 -11.92
CA ASN A 156 17.05 6.90 -12.26
C ASN A 156 18.39 7.09 -11.52
N GLY A 157 18.45 6.71 -10.23
CA GLY A 157 19.65 6.81 -9.40
C GLY A 157 20.78 5.86 -9.83
N VAL A 158 20.45 4.61 -10.12
CA VAL A 158 21.40 3.59 -10.61
C VAL A 158 22.04 4.05 -11.91
N VAL A 159 21.20 4.45 -12.86
CA VAL A 159 21.61 4.88 -14.20
C VAL A 159 22.48 6.15 -14.17
N LEU A 160 22.23 7.05 -13.22
CA LEU A 160 23.07 8.23 -12.97
C LEU A 160 24.41 7.88 -12.33
N LEU A 161 24.41 7.10 -11.24
CA LEU A 161 25.64 6.74 -10.55
C LEU A 161 26.55 5.87 -11.42
N ASP A 162 25.99 4.91 -12.14
CA ASP A 162 26.75 4.05 -13.05
C ASP A 162 27.45 4.86 -14.15
N TYR A 163 26.73 5.79 -14.78
CA TYR A 163 27.33 6.65 -15.79
C TYR A 163 28.38 7.60 -15.22
N THR A 164 28.14 8.14 -14.03
CA THR A 164 29.12 9.03 -13.36
C THR A 164 30.36 8.25 -12.97
N GLN A 165 30.21 7.01 -12.48
CA GLN A 165 31.31 6.11 -12.17
C GLN A 165 32.12 5.79 -13.43
N LEU A 166 31.46 5.47 -14.54
CA LEU A 166 32.11 5.21 -15.82
C LEU A 166 32.97 6.41 -16.29
N LEU A 167 32.50 7.64 -16.09
CA LEU A 167 33.27 8.85 -16.42
C LEU A 167 34.48 9.03 -15.49
N ILE A 168 34.32 8.72 -14.20
CA ILE A 168 35.40 8.72 -13.22
C ILE A 168 36.47 7.71 -13.62
N ASP A 169 36.09 6.47 -13.93
CA ASP A 169 37.02 5.38 -14.26
C ASP A 169 37.78 5.67 -15.56
N ARG A 170 37.11 6.22 -16.58
CA ARG A 170 37.75 6.66 -17.83
C ARG A 170 38.81 7.73 -17.59
N LYS A 171 38.56 8.66 -16.67
CA LYS A 171 39.55 9.67 -16.31
C LYS A 171 40.69 9.07 -15.50
N LYS A 172 40.43 8.19 -14.52
CA LYS A 172 41.50 7.47 -13.79
C LYS A 172 42.45 6.76 -14.74
N ALA A 173 41.89 6.04 -15.72
CA ALA A 173 42.67 5.34 -16.75
C ALA A 173 43.55 6.30 -17.58
N LYS A 174 43.04 7.49 -17.94
CA LYS A 174 43.80 8.51 -18.68
C LYS A 174 44.99 9.05 -17.87
N HIS A 175 44.86 9.11 -16.54
CA HIS A 175 45.90 9.59 -15.64
C HIS A 175 46.79 8.45 -15.08
N ASN A 176 46.62 7.20 -15.56
CA ASN A 176 47.30 6.00 -15.05
C ASN A 176 47.20 5.85 -13.52
N LEU A 177 46.06 6.26 -12.95
CA LEU A 177 45.79 6.13 -11.52
C LEU A 177 45.31 4.71 -11.22
N GLU A 178 45.79 4.15 -10.11
CA GLU A 178 45.28 2.87 -9.59
C GLU A 178 43.82 3.01 -9.11
N GLU A 179 43.08 1.89 -8.99
CA GLU A 179 41.66 1.90 -8.60
C GLU A 179 41.42 2.63 -7.27
N ASP A 180 42.37 2.52 -6.34
CA ASP A 180 42.30 3.09 -5.00
C ASP A 180 42.67 4.58 -4.95
N GLN A 181 43.27 5.11 -6.01
CA GLN A 181 43.66 6.51 -6.09
C GLN A 181 42.49 7.39 -6.49
N TYR A 182 42.32 8.50 -5.77
CA TYR A 182 41.27 9.49 -6.05
C TYR A 182 41.73 10.46 -7.14
N LEU A 183 40.80 10.88 -8.00
CA LEU A 183 41.07 12.01 -8.89
C LEU A 183 41.25 13.29 -8.07
N GLN A 184 41.91 14.27 -8.69
CA GLN A 184 41.85 15.64 -8.20
C GLN A 184 40.39 16.13 -8.17
N THR A 185 40.08 16.95 -7.17
CA THR A 185 38.71 17.44 -6.92
C THR A 185 38.10 18.14 -8.13
N ALA A 186 38.91 18.88 -8.89
CA ALA A 186 38.47 19.56 -10.12
C ALA A 186 37.98 18.57 -11.18
N GLU A 187 38.72 17.48 -11.41
CA GLU A 187 38.41 16.49 -12.43
C GLU A 187 37.23 15.60 -12.03
N LEU A 188 37.12 15.29 -10.72
CA LEU A 188 35.98 14.60 -10.14
C LEU A 188 34.70 15.43 -10.32
N LEU A 189 34.77 16.72 -9.99
CA LEU A 189 33.63 17.64 -10.12
C LEU A 189 33.20 17.78 -11.58
N GLU A 190 34.13 17.85 -12.53
CA GLU A 190 33.82 17.85 -13.96
C GLU A 190 33.12 16.55 -14.40
N ALA A 191 33.55 15.40 -13.89
CA ALA A 191 32.90 14.11 -14.18
C ALA A 191 31.46 14.07 -13.64
N ILE A 192 31.23 14.57 -12.42
CA ILE A 192 29.89 14.67 -11.81
C ILE A 192 29.00 15.62 -12.61
N ILE A 193 29.49 16.80 -12.99
CA ILE A 193 28.72 17.77 -13.80
C ILE A 193 28.34 17.15 -15.15
N THR A 194 29.29 16.47 -15.80
CA THR A 194 29.06 15.84 -17.10
C THR A 194 28.03 14.71 -16.99
N GLY A 195 28.16 13.88 -15.95
CA GLY A 195 27.21 12.81 -15.64
C GLY A 195 25.80 13.35 -15.38
N GLY A 196 25.69 14.38 -14.55
CA GLY A 196 24.43 15.05 -14.25
C GLY A 196 23.76 15.66 -15.49
N LYS A 197 24.52 16.40 -16.32
CA LYS A 197 24.00 16.99 -17.56
C LYS A 197 23.47 15.92 -18.54
N ALA A 198 24.18 14.81 -18.69
CA ALA A 198 23.79 13.73 -19.60
C ALA A 198 22.48 13.05 -19.16
N ARG A 199 22.22 12.98 -17.86
CA ARG A 199 21.06 12.28 -17.30
C ARG A 199 19.87 13.17 -16.98
N LEU A 200 20.08 14.49 -16.88
CA LEU A 200 19.01 15.45 -16.60
C LEU A 200 17.85 15.33 -17.58
N ARG A 201 18.13 15.24 -18.89
CA ARG A 201 17.09 15.11 -19.92
C ARG A 201 16.27 13.81 -19.79
N PRO A 202 16.90 12.61 -19.74
CA PRO A 202 16.18 11.37 -19.47
C PRO A 202 15.33 11.39 -18.18
N VAL A 203 15.91 11.85 -17.06
CA VAL A 203 15.21 11.85 -15.76
C VAL A 203 14.00 12.78 -15.78
N LEU A 204 14.13 13.98 -16.36
CA LEU A 204 13.01 14.90 -16.52
C LEU A 204 11.92 14.33 -17.44
N LEU A 205 12.30 13.66 -18.53
CA LEU A 205 11.33 13.04 -19.43
C LEU A 205 10.51 11.95 -18.72
N THR A 206 11.17 11.09 -17.95
CA THR A 206 10.49 10.06 -17.14
C THR A 206 9.55 10.71 -16.12
N ALA A 207 10.03 11.72 -15.37
CA ALA A 207 9.21 12.42 -14.39
C ALA A 207 7.98 13.08 -15.02
N ILE A 208 8.17 13.84 -16.11
CA ILE A 208 7.08 14.51 -16.83
C ILE A 208 6.09 13.48 -17.38
N THR A 209 6.57 12.40 -17.98
CA THR A 209 5.69 11.36 -18.55
C THR A 209 4.89 10.65 -17.45
N THR A 210 5.50 10.36 -16.31
CA THR A 210 4.79 9.79 -15.15
C THR A 210 3.75 10.76 -14.60
N ILE A 211 4.09 12.04 -14.45
CA ILE A 211 3.15 13.07 -14.00
C ILE A 211 1.97 13.17 -14.98
N LEU A 212 2.24 13.35 -16.27
CA LEU A 212 1.19 13.46 -17.29
C LEU A 212 0.32 12.20 -17.41
N GLY A 213 0.90 11.01 -17.20
CA GLY A 213 0.16 9.75 -17.21
C GLY A 213 -0.75 9.59 -15.99
N LEU A 214 -0.37 10.13 -14.84
CA LEU A 214 -1.12 10.03 -13.58
C LEU A 214 -2.07 11.21 -13.33
N VAL A 215 -1.84 12.37 -13.95
CA VAL A 215 -2.70 13.56 -13.81
C VAL A 215 -4.17 13.26 -14.13
N PRO A 216 -4.54 12.58 -15.24
CA PRO A 216 -5.92 12.24 -15.53
C PRO A 216 -6.59 11.40 -14.45
N LEU A 217 -5.86 10.42 -13.87
CA LEU A 217 -6.37 9.61 -12.76
C LEU A 217 -6.52 10.45 -11.49
N ALA A 218 -5.57 11.32 -11.19
CA ALA A 218 -5.58 12.16 -10.00
C ALA A 218 -6.74 13.18 -9.98
N ILE A 219 -7.09 13.73 -11.15
CA ILE A 219 -8.22 14.68 -11.28
C ILE A 219 -9.56 13.99 -11.56
N GLY A 220 -9.55 12.67 -11.74
CA GLY A 220 -10.76 11.87 -11.99
C GLY A 220 -11.34 11.99 -13.41
N LEU A 221 -10.50 12.28 -14.41
CA LEU A 221 -10.89 12.34 -15.82
C LEU A 221 -10.89 10.92 -16.42
N ASN A 222 -12.07 10.40 -16.77
CA ASN A 222 -12.22 9.11 -17.45
C ASN A 222 -12.53 9.31 -18.94
N ILE A 223 -11.86 8.51 -19.78
CA ILE A 223 -12.09 8.44 -21.23
C ILE A 223 -12.52 7.01 -21.55
N ASN A 224 -13.66 6.84 -22.20
CA ASN A 224 -14.09 5.54 -22.66
C ASN A 224 -13.39 5.20 -23.99
N PHE A 225 -12.31 4.43 -23.90
CA PHE A 225 -11.55 4.00 -25.08
C PHE A 225 -12.35 3.11 -26.03
N PHE A 226 -13.33 2.35 -25.51
CA PHE A 226 -14.16 1.50 -26.36
C PHE A 226 -15.02 2.35 -27.30
N THR A 227 -15.76 3.33 -26.76
CA THR A 227 -16.57 4.26 -27.57
C THR A 227 -15.72 5.24 -28.37
N LEU A 228 -14.52 5.57 -27.89
CA LEU A 228 -13.54 6.35 -28.66
C LEU A 228 -13.18 5.64 -29.98
N PHE A 229 -12.95 4.33 -29.95
CA PHE A 229 -12.53 3.58 -31.15
C PHE A 229 -13.70 3.02 -31.97
N SER A 230 -14.86 2.76 -31.36
CA SER A 230 -16.05 2.26 -32.08
C SER A 230 -16.90 3.37 -32.69
N GLU A 231 -17.08 4.48 -31.97
CA GLU A 231 -18.04 5.54 -32.30
C GLU A 231 -17.36 6.89 -32.57
N PHE A 232 -16.02 6.96 -32.52
CA PHE A 232 -15.25 8.22 -32.54
C PHE A 232 -15.70 9.22 -31.46
N ASN A 233 -16.35 8.73 -30.40
CA ASN A 233 -16.84 9.54 -29.30
C ASN A 233 -16.21 9.09 -27.97
N PRO A 234 -15.24 9.86 -27.43
CA PRO A 234 -14.54 9.48 -26.21
C PRO A 234 -15.41 9.38 -24.96
N HIS A 235 -16.63 9.96 -24.97
CA HIS A 235 -17.49 10.10 -23.78
C HIS A 235 -16.67 10.47 -22.55
N ILE A 236 -16.17 11.70 -22.53
CA ILE A 236 -15.35 12.21 -21.43
C ILE A 236 -16.29 12.54 -20.27
N TYR A 237 -16.08 11.89 -19.13
CA TYR A 237 -16.81 12.19 -17.90
C TYR A 237 -15.84 12.36 -16.72
N MET A 238 -16.26 13.20 -15.77
CA MET A 238 -15.57 13.40 -14.50
C MET A 238 -16.22 12.52 -13.44
N GLY A 239 -15.40 11.72 -12.73
CA GLY A 239 -15.87 10.71 -11.78
C GLY A 239 -15.89 9.30 -12.37
N GLY A 240 -16.13 8.28 -11.54
CA GLY A 240 -16.16 6.84 -11.91
C GLY A 240 -15.42 5.95 -10.91
N ASP A 241 -15.54 4.62 -11.05
CA ASP A 241 -14.95 3.64 -10.11
C ASP A 241 -13.42 3.79 -9.95
N ASN A 242 -12.73 4.18 -11.03
CA ASN A 242 -11.30 4.50 -10.98
C ASN A 242 -11.00 5.70 -10.06
N VAL A 243 -11.87 6.70 -10.02
CA VAL A 243 -11.69 7.91 -9.19
C VAL A 243 -11.88 7.58 -7.72
N ILE A 244 -12.88 6.72 -7.43
CA ILE A 244 -13.15 6.19 -6.09
C ILE A 244 -11.95 5.36 -5.60
N PHE A 245 -11.31 4.59 -6.48
CA PHE A 245 -10.07 3.87 -6.16
C PHE A 245 -8.96 4.83 -5.70
N TRP A 246 -8.76 5.98 -6.36
CA TRP A 246 -7.71 6.95 -5.98
C TRP A 246 -8.11 7.95 -4.89
N GLY A 247 -9.24 7.74 -4.21
CA GLY A 247 -9.68 8.59 -3.10
C GLY A 247 -10.39 9.87 -3.54
N GLY A 248 -10.81 9.98 -4.80
CA GLY A 248 -11.73 11.01 -5.25
C GLY A 248 -13.16 10.70 -4.81
N HIS A 249 -13.86 11.74 -4.35
CA HIS A 249 -15.28 11.71 -4.02
C HIS A 249 -16.17 11.75 -5.26
#